data_AF-A0A024U0U5-F1
#
_entry.id   AF-A0A024U0U5-F1
#
_cell.length_a   1.000
_cell.length_b   1.000
_cell.length_c   1.000
_cell.angle_alpha   90.00
_cell.angle_beta   90.00
_cell.angle_gamma   90.00
#
_symmetry.space_group_name_H-M   'P 1'
#
loop_
_entity.id
_entity.type
_entity.pdbx_description
1 polymer ?
#
loop_
_entity_poly.entity_id
_entity_poly.type
_entity_poly.pdbx_seq_one_letter_code
_entity_poly.pdbx_strand_id
1 'polypeptide(L)'
;MSTTTVLVAATLGSVASLYAFRHQINAAASRINAIVRLLALATSWIVRYSGTPSSLSKLNTVEQLAPNVIRVLGLNPGRMTLQGTNTYIVGTGKQRVLIDTGDGSKAYMDLLVATMRRFDIDGFSDILLTHGHFDHVGGCWALQTAFPNAKMWKLLTYSSTGTASVCECSAHVSNTFVQDQFHMQDLHVLCVLNKTIQTEGASIGVLRTPGHTNDHVCFTLYDDATNLVAIFTGDCIVGEGTCTFQNLTEYMESLELLKSQASTTLYPGHGPVLSNAMDAIEVYIAHRRKREVEILAHLSSLENGAMATPAQIVATLYPGLPFFLTIPAKRNVQLHLNKLEMERRVVQIQPRSYQLARLPSTTCRDAGGAIHGVFTLE
;
A
#
# COMPACT_ATOMS: atom_id res chain seq x y z
N MET A 1 -18.36 11.66 38.01
CA MET A 1 -17.83 11.43 36.64
C MET A 1 -19.01 11.38 35.69
N SER A 2 -19.06 12.24 34.68
CA SER A 2 -20.21 12.29 33.77
C SER A 2 -20.30 11.01 32.95
N THR A 3 -21.52 10.55 32.67
CA THR A 3 -21.87 9.39 31.83
C THR A 3 -21.19 9.42 30.46
N THR A 4 -20.83 10.60 29.95
CA THR A 4 -20.07 10.81 28.72
C THR A 4 -18.63 10.28 28.80
N THR A 5 -18.00 10.32 29.98
CA THR A 5 -16.61 9.89 30.17
C THR A 5 -16.49 8.36 30.18
N VAL A 6 -17.53 7.67 30.67
CA VAL A 6 -17.59 6.20 30.74
C VAL A 6 -17.85 5.59 29.36
N LEU A 7 -18.68 6.23 28.52
CA LEU A 7 -18.98 5.75 27.16
C LEU A 7 -17.77 5.85 26.21
N VAL A 8 -16.97 6.91 26.33
CA VAL A 8 -15.75 7.11 25.54
C VAL A 8 -14.64 6.13 25.97
N ALA A 9 -14.51 5.85 27.27
CA ALA A 9 -13.55 4.86 27.76
C ALA A 9 -13.92 3.42 27.36
N ALA A 10 -15.21 3.07 27.39
CA ALA A 10 -15.69 1.75 26.97
C ALA A 10 -15.50 1.52 25.45
N THR A 11 -15.82 2.52 24.63
CA THR A 11 -15.63 2.44 23.16
C THR A 11 -14.15 2.39 22.77
N LEU A 12 -13.27 3.17 23.43
CA LEU A 12 -11.82 3.08 23.22
C LEU A 12 -11.22 1.74 23.68
N GLY A 13 -11.73 1.19 24.79
CA GLY A 13 -11.32 -0.13 25.32
C GLY A 13 -11.72 -1.27 24.39
N SER A 14 -12.92 -1.22 23.80
CA SER A 14 -13.38 -2.19 22.80
C SER A 14 -12.60 -2.09 21.48
N VAL A 15 -12.29 -0.87 21.00
CA VAL A 15 -11.48 -0.66 19.80
C VAL A 15 -10.04 -1.14 20.00
N ALA A 16 -9.43 -0.86 21.16
CA ALA A 16 -8.10 -1.35 21.51
C ALA A 16 -8.06 -2.89 21.64
N SER A 17 -9.12 -3.48 22.18
CA SER A 17 -9.25 -4.94 22.30
C SER A 17 -9.46 -5.63 20.95
N LEU A 18 -10.33 -5.09 20.09
CA LEU A 18 -10.50 -5.56 18.71
C LEU A 18 -9.20 -5.47 17.91
N TYR A 19 -8.39 -4.44 18.17
CA TYR A 19 -7.07 -4.27 17.54
C TYR A 19 -6.01 -5.24 18.09
N ALA A 20 -6.02 -5.51 19.40
CA ALA A 20 -5.11 -6.45 20.05
C ALA A 20 -5.42 -7.92 19.66
N PHE A 21 -6.70 -8.25 19.48
CA PHE A 21 -7.15 -9.56 19.02
C PHE A 21 -7.27 -9.66 17.49
N ARG A 22 -6.99 -8.59 16.75
CA ARG A 22 -7.09 -8.52 15.28
C ARG A 22 -6.40 -9.70 14.61
N HIS A 23 -5.21 -10.09 15.05
CA HIS A 23 -4.48 -11.20 14.45
C HIS A 23 -5.17 -12.56 14.65
N GLN A 24 -5.76 -12.81 15.82
CA GLN A 24 -6.50 -14.06 16.11
C GLN A 24 -7.88 -14.07 15.44
N ILE A 25 -8.56 -12.92 15.41
CA ILE A 25 -9.82 -12.73 14.68
C ILE A 25 -9.57 -12.90 13.18
N ASN A 26 -8.52 -12.32 12.61
CA ASN A 26 -8.17 -12.46 11.20
C ASN A 26 -7.79 -13.89 10.82
N ALA A 27 -7.04 -14.60 11.67
CA ALA A 27 -6.65 -15.99 11.45
C ALA A 27 -7.80 -16.99 11.61
N ALA A 28 -8.85 -16.65 12.37
CA ALA A 28 -10.09 -17.41 12.44
C ALA A 28 -11.08 -17.01 11.33
N ALA A 29 -11.13 -15.72 10.98
CA ALA A 29 -11.96 -15.15 9.93
C ALA A 29 -11.56 -15.63 8.54
N SER A 30 -10.27 -15.89 8.31
CA SER A 30 -9.74 -16.45 7.06
C SER A 30 -10.35 -17.81 6.67
N ARG A 31 -11.08 -18.47 7.58
CA ARG A 31 -11.76 -19.74 7.32
C ARG A 31 -13.24 -19.59 6.94
N ILE A 32 -13.82 -18.38 7.02
CA ILE A 32 -15.23 -18.12 6.70
C ILE A 32 -15.34 -16.83 5.88
N ASN A 33 -15.61 -16.96 4.57
CA ASN A 33 -15.71 -15.85 3.59
C ASN A 33 -16.58 -14.67 4.05
N ALA A 34 -17.68 -14.94 4.77
CA ALA A 34 -18.56 -13.91 5.32
C ALA A 34 -17.89 -13.01 6.38
N ILE A 35 -16.99 -13.57 7.20
CA ILE A 35 -16.32 -12.81 8.27
C ILE A 35 -15.23 -11.91 7.68
N VAL A 36 -14.48 -12.38 6.68
CA VAL A 36 -13.50 -11.55 5.96
C VAL A 36 -14.19 -10.33 5.33
N ARG A 37 -15.34 -10.53 4.69
CA ARG A 37 -16.16 -9.46 4.11
C ARG A 37 -16.68 -8.50 5.19
N LEU A 38 -17.19 -9.02 6.30
CA LEU A 38 -17.67 -8.20 7.43
C LEU A 38 -16.54 -7.37 8.05
N LEU A 39 -15.34 -7.92 8.19
CA LEU A 39 -14.18 -7.19 8.70
C LEU A 39 -13.69 -6.12 7.72
N ALA A 40 -13.64 -6.43 6.42
CA ALA A 40 -13.30 -5.47 5.37
C ALA A 40 -14.31 -4.30 5.36
N LEU A 41 -15.60 -4.61 5.43
CA LEU A 41 -16.68 -3.64 5.58
C LEU A 41 -16.52 -2.82 6.86
N ALA A 42 -16.33 -3.46 8.01
CA ALA A 42 -16.15 -2.76 9.29
C ALA A 42 -14.93 -1.82 9.27
N THR A 43 -13.84 -2.23 8.64
CA THR A 43 -12.64 -1.40 8.48
C THR A 43 -12.93 -0.19 7.58
N SER A 44 -13.65 -0.39 6.47
CA SER A 44 -14.11 0.69 5.59
C SER A 44 -15.04 1.68 6.32
N TRP A 45 -15.95 1.17 7.15
CA TRP A 45 -16.78 2.02 8.02
C TRP A 45 -15.91 2.87 8.96
N ILE A 46 -14.92 2.29 9.63
CA ILE A 46 -14.00 3.05 10.51
C ILE A 46 -13.27 4.15 9.73
N VAL A 47 -12.81 3.86 8.50
CA VAL A 47 -12.18 4.86 7.63
C VAL A 47 -13.14 6.00 7.30
N ARG A 48 -14.38 5.69 6.93
CA ARG A 48 -15.41 6.68 6.59
C ARG A 48 -15.77 7.60 7.77
N TYR A 49 -15.83 7.06 8.99
CA TYR A 49 -16.14 7.86 10.19
C TYR A 49 -14.94 8.60 10.78
N SER A 50 -13.72 8.34 10.30
CA SER A 50 -12.51 9.02 10.79
C SER A 50 -12.42 10.50 10.37
N GLY A 51 -13.33 10.96 9.50
CA GLY A 51 -13.34 12.31 8.94
C GLY A 51 -12.34 12.49 7.81
N THR A 52 -12.29 13.67 7.20
CA THR A 52 -11.36 14.00 6.10
C THR A 52 -10.35 15.04 6.59
N PRO A 53 -9.06 14.94 6.22
CA PRO A 53 -8.09 16.00 6.52
C PRO A 53 -8.58 17.35 5.96
N SER A 54 -8.45 18.42 6.75
CA SER A 54 -9.06 19.71 6.46
C SER A 54 -8.35 20.54 5.38
N SER A 55 -7.14 20.14 4.97
CA SER A 55 -6.26 20.90 4.08
C SER A 55 -6.05 20.23 2.70
N LEU A 56 -6.95 19.34 2.30
CA LEU A 56 -6.80 18.62 1.03
C LEU A 56 -7.10 19.48 -0.18
N SER A 57 -6.41 19.21 -1.29
CA SER A 57 -6.75 19.81 -2.58
C SER A 57 -8.18 19.44 -2.98
N LYS A 58 -8.87 20.37 -3.68
CA LYS A 58 -10.19 20.08 -4.24
C LYS A 58 -10.05 19.28 -5.53
N LEU A 59 -10.68 18.13 -5.57
CA LEU A 59 -10.76 17.29 -6.77
C LEU A 59 -12.17 17.34 -7.35
N ASN A 60 -12.26 17.45 -8.67
CA ASN A 60 -13.52 17.26 -9.36
C ASN A 60 -13.94 15.79 -9.26
N THR A 61 -15.23 15.57 -9.03
CA THR A 61 -15.84 14.23 -8.94
C THR A 61 -15.61 13.38 -10.18
N VAL A 62 -15.60 14.02 -11.35
CA VAL A 62 -15.24 13.41 -12.64
C VAL A 62 -14.33 14.39 -13.37
N GLU A 63 -13.20 13.91 -13.87
CA GLU A 63 -12.21 14.74 -14.57
C GLU A 63 -11.55 13.95 -15.70
N GLN A 64 -11.49 14.52 -16.90
CA GLN A 64 -10.70 13.97 -17.99
C GLN A 64 -9.26 14.45 -17.83
N LEU A 65 -8.36 13.55 -17.44
CA LEU A 65 -6.97 13.87 -17.11
C LEU A 65 -6.07 13.85 -18.36
N ALA A 66 -6.40 12.97 -19.31
CA ALA A 66 -5.73 12.84 -20.60
C ALA A 66 -6.76 12.42 -21.68
N PRO A 67 -6.44 12.47 -22.98
CA PRO A 67 -7.36 12.04 -24.03
C PRO A 67 -7.94 10.64 -23.82
N ASN A 68 -7.14 9.72 -23.27
CA ASN A 68 -7.48 8.32 -23.00
C ASN A 68 -7.60 7.99 -21.50
N VAL A 69 -7.65 8.98 -20.59
CA VAL A 69 -7.76 8.74 -19.14
C VAL A 69 -8.80 9.67 -18.51
N ILE A 70 -9.82 9.07 -17.88
CA ILE A 70 -10.85 9.77 -17.10
C ILE A 70 -10.77 9.26 -15.67
N ARG A 71 -10.72 10.17 -14.70
CA ARG A 71 -10.84 9.85 -13.28
C ARG A 71 -12.28 10.02 -12.81
N VAL A 72 -12.77 9.05 -12.06
CA VAL A 72 -14.06 9.09 -11.35
C VAL A 72 -13.78 8.87 -9.87
N LEU A 73 -14.23 9.78 -9.01
CA LEU A 73 -14.07 9.63 -7.56
C LEU A 73 -15.09 8.64 -7.00
N GLY A 74 -14.63 7.76 -6.10
CA GLY A 74 -15.40 6.75 -5.38
C GLY A 74 -16.44 7.30 -4.40
N LEU A 75 -16.51 8.63 -4.21
CA LEU A 75 -17.43 9.32 -3.29
C LEU A 75 -17.37 8.81 -1.85
N ASN A 76 -16.20 8.32 -1.43
CA ASN A 76 -15.92 7.69 -0.14
C ASN A 76 -14.80 8.43 0.61
N PRO A 77 -14.93 9.74 0.89
CA PRO A 77 -13.88 10.51 1.56
C PRO A 77 -13.62 10.01 2.98
N GLY A 78 -12.38 10.15 3.44
CA GLY A 78 -11.94 9.65 4.75
C GLY A 78 -10.46 9.95 5.02
N ARG A 79 -9.94 9.60 6.21
CA ARG A 79 -8.52 9.86 6.53
C ARG A 79 -7.55 9.03 5.72
N MET A 80 -7.96 7.83 5.31
CA MET A 80 -7.14 6.94 4.49
C MET A 80 -7.40 7.15 2.99
N THR A 81 -8.67 7.38 2.63
CA THR A 81 -9.10 7.55 1.24
C THR A 81 -9.02 9.00 0.74
N LEU A 82 -8.63 9.95 1.59
CA LEU A 82 -8.55 11.38 1.29
C LEU A 82 -9.88 11.94 0.76
N GLN A 83 -9.90 12.51 -0.45
CA GLN A 83 -11.10 12.98 -1.14
C GLN A 83 -12.01 11.83 -1.60
N GLY A 84 -11.49 10.60 -1.66
CA GLY A 84 -12.13 9.39 -2.16
C GLY A 84 -11.15 8.53 -2.95
N THR A 85 -11.53 7.29 -3.25
CA THR A 85 -10.79 6.43 -4.18
C THR A 85 -10.85 7.03 -5.58
N ASN A 86 -9.70 7.21 -6.22
CA ASN A 86 -9.61 7.51 -7.63
C ASN A 86 -9.77 6.21 -8.41
N THR A 87 -10.87 6.06 -9.15
CA THR A 87 -10.99 5.03 -10.17
C THR A 87 -10.72 5.65 -11.54
N TYR A 88 -10.15 4.85 -12.45
CA TYR A 88 -9.71 5.36 -13.75
C TYR A 88 -10.35 4.57 -14.89
N ILE A 89 -11.01 5.28 -15.81
CA ILE A 89 -11.47 4.73 -17.07
C ILE A 89 -10.42 5.05 -18.13
N VAL A 90 -9.89 4.01 -18.78
CA VAL A 90 -8.77 4.08 -19.72
C VAL A 90 -9.19 3.59 -21.10
N GLY A 91 -8.78 4.33 -22.12
CA GLY A 91 -9.07 4.07 -23.53
C GLY A 91 -9.94 5.16 -24.17
N THR A 92 -10.01 5.15 -25.51
CA THR A 92 -10.78 6.11 -26.33
C THR A 92 -12.05 5.49 -26.90
N GLY A 93 -12.07 4.18 -27.08
CA GLY A 93 -13.17 3.43 -27.70
C GLY A 93 -14.41 3.27 -26.81
N LYS A 94 -15.39 2.51 -27.30
CA LYS A 94 -16.65 2.24 -26.59
C LYS A 94 -16.54 1.18 -25.48
N GLN A 95 -15.57 0.27 -25.60
CA GLN A 95 -15.23 -0.71 -24.57
C GLN A 95 -13.90 -0.32 -23.96
N ARG A 96 -13.91 0.06 -22.68
CA ARG A 96 -12.75 0.63 -21.99
C ARG A 96 -12.26 -0.25 -20.85
N VAL A 97 -11.13 0.10 -20.27
CA VAL A 97 -10.62 -0.55 -19.06
C VAL A 97 -10.98 0.31 -17.85
N LEU A 98 -11.43 -0.32 -16.77
CA LEU A 98 -11.61 0.34 -15.46
C LEU A 98 -10.50 -0.11 -14.51
N ILE A 99 -9.84 0.82 -13.83
CA ILE A 99 -8.87 0.55 -12.77
C ILE A 99 -9.48 0.93 -11.43
N ASP A 100 -9.53 -0.04 -10.52
CA ASP A 100 -10.18 -0.03 -9.21
C ASP A 100 -11.68 0.27 -9.24
N THR A 101 -12.37 -0.04 -8.13
CA THR A 101 -13.84 -0.11 -8.09
C THR A 101 -14.48 0.67 -6.96
N GLY A 102 -13.70 1.44 -6.21
CA GLY A 102 -14.20 2.17 -5.04
C GLY A 102 -14.71 1.23 -3.95
N ASP A 103 -15.52 1.78 -3.04
CA ASP A 103 -16.18 1.04 -1.96
C ASP A 103 -17.47 0.31 -2.40
N GLY A 104 -17.85 0.43 -3.68
CA GLY A 104 -19.09 -0.15 -4.22
C GLY A 104 -20.37 0.57 -3.80
N SER A 105 -20.28 1.79 -3.26
CA SER A 105 -21.47 2.56 -2.90
C SER A 105 -22.38 2.82 -4.11
N LYS A 106 -23.70 2.83 -3.87
CA LYS A 106 -24.68 3.12 -4.94
C LYS A 106 -24.42 4.47 -5.61
N ALA A 107 -24.01 5.48 -4.83
CA ALA A 107 -23.72 6.82 -5.35
C ALA A 107 -22.54 6.79 -6.35
N TYR A 108 -21.47 6.05 -6.04
CA TYR A 108 -20.38 5.85 -6.99
C TYR A 108 -20.84 5.10 -8.25
N MET A 109 -21.64 4.04 -8.11
CA MET A 109 -22.15 3.30 -9.25
C MET A 109 -23.02 4.17 -10.17
N ASP A 110 -23.92 4.98 -9.60
CA ASP A 110 -24.75 5.92 -10.35
C ASP A 110 -23.88 6.97 -11.09
N LEU A 111 -22.84 7.47 -10.43
CA LEU A 111 -21.87 8.41 -11.01
C LEU A 111 -21.07 7.77 -12.16
N LEU A 112 -20.62 6.54 -11.99
CA LEU A 112 -19.86 5.81 -12.99
C LEU A 112 -20.71 5.61 -14.26
N VAL A 113 -21.96 5.16 -14.10
CA VAL A 113 -22.89 4.99 -15.22
C VAL A 113 -23.21 6.33 -15.90
N ALA A 114 -23.40 7.40 -15.13
CA ALA A 114 -23.60 8.74 -15.69
C ALA A 114 -22.37 9.21 -16.48
N THR A 115 -21.17 8.90 -15.99
CA THR A 115 -19.90 9.19 -16.67
C THR A 115 -19.79 8.41 -17.98
N MET A 116 -20.11 7.11 -17.97
CA MET A 116 -20.10 6.29 -19.18
C MET A 116 -21.00 6.87 -20.27
N ARG A 117 -22.23 7.29 -19.92
CA ARG A 117 -23.14 7.96 -20.87
C ARG A 117 -22.58 9.28 -21.39
N ARG A 118 -21.97 10.09 -20.51
CA ARG A 118 -21.38 11.38 -20.90
C ARG A 118 -20.24 11.25 -21.91
N PHE A 119 -19.47 10.16 -21.83
CA PHE A 119 -18.29 9.92 -22.66
C PHE A 119 -18.52 8.87 -23.76
N ASP A 120 -19.78 8.51 -24.04
CA ASP A 120 -20.18 7.50 -25.05
C ASP A 120 -19.47 6.13 -24.89
N ILE A 121 -19.45 5.64 -23.64
CA ILE A 121 -18.85 4.36 -23.26
C ILE A 121 -19.96 3.32 -23.07
N ASP A 122 -19.91 2.24 -23.85
CA ASP A 122 -20.90 1.16 -23.81
C ASP A 122 -20.64 0.17 -22.66
N GLY A 123 -19.37 -0.02 -22.28
CA GLY A 123 -18.99 -1.02 -21.29
C GLY A 123 -17.51 -1.06 -20.99
N PHE A 124 -17.14 -2.04 -20.17
CA PHE A 124 -15.76 -2.35 -19.84
C PHE A 124 -15.34 -3.68 -20.44
N SER A 125 -14.19 -3.73 -21.11
CA SER A 125 -13.57 -4.98 -21.55
C SER A 125 -12.89 -5.69 -20.38
N ASP A 126 -12.21 -4.90 -19.53
CA ASP A 126 -11.41 -5.37 -18.41
C ASP A 126 -11.59 -4.44 -17.21
N ILE A 127 -11.59 -5.02 -16.01
CA ILE A 127 -11.62 -4.32 -14.72
C ILE A 127 -10.39 -4.77 -13.94
N LEU A 128 -9.48 -3.86 -13.64
CA LEU A 128 -8.17 -4.15 -13.04
C LEU A 128 -8.14 -3.66 -11.61
N LEU A 129 -7.66 -4.49 -10.69
CA LEU A 129 -7.62 -4.20 -9.27
C LEU A 129 -6.17 -4.09 -8.79
N THR A 130 -5.82 -2.98 -8.16
CA THR A 130 -4.47 -2.72 -7.65
C THR A 130 -4.14 -3.62 -6.46
N HIS A 131 -5.03 -3.72 -5.48
CA HIS A 131 -4.82 -4.52 -4.27
C HIS A 131 -6.13 -4.85 -3.53
N GLY A 132 -6.06 -5.72 -2.51
CA GLY A 132 -7.25 -6.27 -1.84
C GLY A 132 -7.91 -5.39 -0.77
N HIS A 133 -7.60 -4.09 -0.65
CA HIS A 133 -8.32 -3.23 0.28
C HIS A 133 -9.72 -2.88 -0.24
N PHE A 134 -10.68 -2.77 0.68
CA PHE A 134 -12.11 -2.73 0.36
C PHE A 134 -12.52 -1.50 -0.47
N ASP A 135 -11.84 -0.38 -0.28
CA ASP A 135 -12.03 0.84 -1.05
C ASP A 135 -11.50 0.78 -2.49
N HIS A 136 -10.84 -0.32 -2.88
CA HIS A 136 -10.44 -0.61 -4.26
C HIS A 136 -11.23 -1.78 -4.86
N VAL A 137 -11.69 -2.74 -4.05
CA VAL A 137 -12.40 -3.96 -4.49
C VAL A 137 -13.89 -4.00 -4.12
N GLY A 138 -14.40 -2.99 -3.43
CA GLY A 138 -15.76 -3.01 -2.89
C GLY A 138 -16.83 -3.01 -3.97
N GLY A 139 -16.57 -2.38 -5.11
CA GLY A 139 -17.48 -2.32 -6.25
C GLY A 139 -17.48 -3.56 -7.16
N CYS A 140 -16.59 -4.52 -6.93
CA CYS A 140 -16.42 -5.69 -7.80
C CYS A 140 -17.73 -6.45 -8.07
N TRP A 141 -18.55 -6.74 -7.05
CA TRP A 141 -19.82 -7.47 -7.22
C TRP A 141 -20.85 -6.70 -8.06
N ALA A 142 -21.01 -5.42 -7.78
CA ALA A 142 -21.96 -4.59 -8.53
C ALA A 142 -21.52 -4.47 -10.00
N LEU A 143 -20.22 -4.33 -10.24
CA LEU A 143 -19.66 -4.23 -11.59
C LEU A 143 -19.73 -5.55 -12.36
N GLN A 144 -19.42 -6.69 -11.75
CA GLN A 144 -19.55 -7.99 -12.43
C GLN A 144 -21.01 -8.28 -12.81
N THR A 145 -21.97 -7.86 -11.98
CA THR A 145 -23.40 -7.99 -12.29
C THR A 145 -23.82 -7.06 -13.44
N ALA A 146 -23.35 -5.81 -13.43
CA ALA A 146 -23.68 -4.82 -14.45
C ALA A 146 -22.96 -5.08 -15.79
N PHE A 147 -21.76 -5.65 -15.75
CA PHE A 147 -20.87 -5.89 -16.89
C PHE A 147 -20.37 -7.34 -16.86
N PRO A 148 -21.25 -8.34 -17.11
CA PRO A 148 -20.91 -9.76 -16.96
C PRO A 148 -19.84 -10.26 -17.94
N ASN A 149 -19.62 -9.53 -19.05
CA ASN A 149 -18.60 -9.86 -20.04
C ASN A 149 -17.23 -9.22 -19.74
N ALA A 150 -17.16 -8.31 -18.77
CA ALA A 150 -15.90 -7.66 -18.40
C ALA A 150 -15.00 -8.66 -17.66
N LYS A 151 -13.75 -8.79 -18.09
CA LYS A 151 -12.77 -9.63 -17.40
C LYS A 151 -12.27 -8.90 -16.16
N MET A 152 -12.46 -9.47 -14.98
CA MET A 152 -11.92 -8.88 -13.76
C MET A 152 -10.56 -9.47 -13.43
N TRP A 153 -9.58 -8.61 -13.17
CA TRP A 153 -8.19 -9.00 -12.97
C TRP A 153 -7.67 -8.56 -11.61
N LYS A 154 -6.99 -9.48 -10.92
CA LYS A 154 -6.32 -9.23 -9.65
C LYS A 154 -5.06 -10.08 -9.54
N LEU A 155 -4.03 -9.57 -8.87
CA LEU A 155 -2.91 -10.42 -8.46
C LEU A 155 -3.38 -11.34 -7.34
N LEU A 156 -3.45 -12.64 -7.62
CA LEU A 156 -3.81 -13.65 -6.64
C LEU A 156 -2.54 -14.14 -5.95
N THR A 157 -2.56 -14.14 -4.62
CA THR A 157 -1.43 -14.59 -3.81
C THR A 157 -1.74 -15.97 -3.24
N TYR A 158 -1.06 -16.99 -3.75
CA TYR A 158 -1.17 -18.35 -3.24
C TYR A 158 -0.14 -18.58 -2.13
N SER A 159 -0.61 -19.08 -0.99
CA SER A 159 0.28 -19.62 0.04
C SER A 159 0.77 -20.99 -0.44
N SER A 160 2.00 -21.08 -0.93
CA SER A 160 2.58 -22.32 -1.49
C SER A 160 2.91 -23.40 -0.44
N THR A 161 2.76 -23.11 0.84
CA THR A 161 2.89 -24.09 1.93
C THR A 161 1.76 -23.87 2.93
N GLY A 162 1.20 -24.95 3.50
CA GLY A 162 0.23 -24.88 4.61
C GLY A 162 0.80 -24.30 5.92
N THR A 163 1.94 -23.60 5.82
CA THR A 163 2.73 -23.01 6.91
C THR A 163 3.32 -21.66 6.50
N ALA A 164 2.79 -20.97 5.49
CA ALA A 164 3.30 -19.65 5.12
C ALA A 164 3.05 -18.61 6.22
N SER A 165 4.00 -17.67 6.31
CA SER A 165 3.94 -16.47 7.14
C SER A 165 2.57 -15.83 7.14
N VAL A 166 2.13 -15.40 8.32
CA VAL A 166 0.85 -14.72 8.59
C VAL A 166 0.87 -13.31 7.98
N CYS A 167 1.00 -13.22 6.66
CA CYS A 167 1.03 -11.94 5.96
C CYS A 167 -0.38 -11.54 5.51
N GLU A 168 -0.83 -10.50 6.21
CA GLU A 168 -2.02 -9.63 6.19
C GLU A 168 -3.24 -9.83 5.26
N CYS A 169 -4.36 -9.35 5.78
CA CYS A 169 -5.75 -9.58 5.36
C CYS A 169 -6.10 -9.35 3.89
N SER A 170 -5.33 -8.58 3.12
CA SER A 170 -5.70 -8.22 1.73
C SER A 170 -5.62 -9.42 0.78
N ALA A 171 -4.59 -10.27 0.93
CA ALA A 171 -4.48 -11.55 0.24
C ALA A 171 -5.70 -12.45 0.49
N HIS A 172 -6.24 -12.41 1.72
CA HIS A 172 -7.42 -13.18 2.08
C HIS A 172 -8.68 -12.64 1.42
N VAL A 173 -8.85 -11.30 1.39
CA VAL A 173 -9.96 -10.65 0.68
C VAL A 173 -9.92 -11.02 -0.80
N SER A 174 -8.77 -10.88 -1.45
CA SER A 174 -8.56 -11.25 -2.87
C SER A 174 -8.88 -12.71 -3.14
N ASN A 175 -8.44 -13.63 -2.28
CA ASN A 175 -8.68 -15.07 -2.43
C ASN A 175 -10.14 -15.48 -2.14
N THR A 176 -10.84 -14.77 -1.26
CA THR A 176 -12.26 -15.01 -0.97
C THR A 176 -13.12 -14.78 -2.23
N PHE A 177 -12.81 -13.78 -3.07
CA PHE A 177 -13.52 -13.58 -4.34
C PHE A 177 -13.47 -14.84 -5.21
N VAL A 178 -12.28 -15.42 -5.40
CA VAL A 178 -12.08 -16.60 -6.25
C VAL A 178 -12.92 -17.80 -5.78
N GLN A 179 -13.07 -17.98 -4.47
CA GLN A 179 -13.83 -19.11 -3.91
C GLN A 179 -15.35 -18.97 -4.09
N ASP A 180 -15.87 -17.75 -4.16
CA ASP A 180 -17.31 -17.48 -4.22
C ASP A 180 -17.86 -17.44 -5.66
N GLN A 181 -17.27 -18.22 -6.58
CA GLN A 181 -17.60 -18.28 -8.01
C GLN A 181 -17.46 -16.94 -8.75
N PHE A 182 -16.72 -16.01 -8.17
CA PHE A 182 -16.41 -14.74 -8.80
C PHE A 182 -15.40 -14.99 -9.93
N HIS A 183 -15.73 -14.61 -11.16
CA HIS A 183 -14.87 -14.80 -12.33
C HIS A 183 -13.71 -13.80 -12.31
N MET A 184 -12.64 -14.14 -11.58
CA MET A 184 -11.43 -13.34 -11.46
C MET A 184 -10.26 -14.03 -12.16
N GLN A 185 -9.56 -13.26 -12.98
CA GLN A 185 -8.36 -13.65 -13.70
C GLN A 185 -7.12 -13.26 -12.90
N ASP A 186 -6.09 -14.10 -12.92
CA ASP A 186 -4.85 -13.84 -12.20
C ASP A 186 -3.90 -12.95 -13.02
N LEU A 187 -3.59 -11.77 -12.49
CA LEU A 187 -2.61 -10.86 -13.09
C LEU A 187 -1.20 -11.48 -13.17
N HIS A 188 -0.88 -12.48 -12.35
CA HIS A 188 0.40 -13.17 -12.41
C HIS A 188 0.70 -13.72 -13.81
N VAL A 189 -0.33 -14.19 -14.53
CA VAL A 189 -0.19 -14.73 -15.90
C VAL A 189 0.31 -13.64 -16.86
N LEU A 190 -0.16 -12.41 -16.73
CA LEU A 190 0.27 -11.30 -17.58
C LEU A 190 1.72 -10.91 -17.29
N CYS A 191 2.11 -10.89 -16.01
CA CYS A 191 3.49 -10.62 -15.59
C CYS A 191 4.47 -11.66 -16.15
N VAL A 192 4.16 -12.95 -16.03
CA VAL A 192 5.03 -14.05 -16.50
C VAL A 192 5.17 -14.05 -18.01
N LEU A 193 4.09 -13.77 -18.73
CA LEU A 193 4.09 -13.75 -20.19
C LEU A 193 4.56 -12.42 -20.78
N ASN A 194 4.89 -11.43 -19.94
CA ASN A 194 5.16 -10.05 -20.33
C ASN A 194 4.11 -9.49 -21.30
N LYS A 195 2.82 -9.72 -20.98
CA LYS A 195 1.68 -9.29 -21.79
C LYS A 195 1.02 -8.06 -21.19
N THR A 196 0.53 -7.20 -22.07
CA THR A 196 -0.27 -6.04 -21.71
C THR A 196 -1.74 -6.25 -22.09
N ILE A 197 -2.62 -5.55 -21.39
CA ILE A 197 -4.05 -5.47 -21.68
C ILE A 197 -4.26 -4.38 -22.72
N GLN A 198 -5.03 -4.66 -23.75
CA GLN A 198 -5.23 -3.75 -24.88
C GLN A 198 -6.62 -3.13 -24.81
N THR A 199 -6.71 -1.83 -25.04
CA THR A 199 -7.95 -1.11 -25.32
C THR A 199 -7.68 -0.08 -26.40
N GLU A 200 -8.70 0.46 -27.04
CA GLU A 200 -8.50 1.45 -28.08
C GLU A 200 -7.80 2.70 -27.50
N GLY A 201 -6.68 3.12 -28.10
CA GLY A 201 -5.91 4.29 -27.69
C GLY A 201 -5.09 4.11 -26.40
N ALA A 202 -4.93 2.88 -25.89
CA ALA A 202 -4.08 2.60 -24.74
C ALA A 202 -3.68 1.12 -24.61
N SER A 203 -2.46 0.88 -24.12
CA SER A 203 -2.04 -0.43 -23.64
C SER A 203 -1.66 -0.35 -22.16
N ILE A 204 -2.06 -1.36 -21.37
CA ILE A 204 -1.88 -1.37 -19.92
C ILE A 204 -1.00 -2.55 -19.51
N GLY A 205 0.18 -2.25 -18.94
CA GLY A 205 1.07 -3.23 -18.35
C GLY A 205 0.88 -3.37 -16.84
N VAL A 206 1.54 -4.37 -16.26
CA VAL A 206 1.41 -4.72 -14.83
C VAL A 206 2.79 -4.73 -14.19
N LEU A 207 2.95 -3.99 -13.09
CA LEU A 207 4.14 -3.98 -12.26
C LEU A 207 3.80 -4.48 -10.87
N ARG A 208 4.40 -5.60 -10.47
CA ARG A 208 4.30 -6.08 -9.08
C ARG A 208 5.02 -5.11 -8.17
N THR A 209 4.29 -4.53 -7.22
CA THR A 209 4.80 -3.49 -6.32
C THR A 209 4.38 -3.80 -4.88
N PRO A 210 4.84 -4.93 -4.31
CA PRO A 210 4.48 -5.33 -2.96
C PRO A 210 5.00 -4.34 -1.91
N GLY A 211 4.47 -4.45 -0.71
CA GLY A 211 4.92 -3.68 0.44
C GLY A 211 3.82 -2.84 1.05
N HIS A 212 3.02 -2.12 0.23
CA HIS A 212 1.74 -1.57 0.71
C HIS A 212 0.83 -2.72 1.15
N THR A 213 0.62 -3.68 0.26
CA THR A 213 0.15 -5.03 0.56
C THR A 213 0.98 -6.04 -0.24
N ASN A 214 0.93 -7.32 0.14
CA ASN A 214 1.65 -8.38 -0.58
C ASN A 214 1.10 -8.65 -2.00
N ASP A 215 -0.16 -8.27 -2.24
CA ASP A 215 -0.89 -8.46 -3.48
C ASP A 215 -1.02 -7.18 -4.32
N HIS A 216 -0.24 -6.14 -3.98
CA HIS A 216 -0.28 -4.84 -4.63
C HIS A 216 0.41 -4.84 -6.00
N VAL A 217 -0.24 -4.22 -6.97
CA VAL A 217 0.31 -3.93 -8.30
C VAL A 217 0.09 -2.47 -8.68
N CYS A 218 1.01 -1.94 -9.48
CA CYS A 218 0.83 -0.70 -10.23
C CYS A 218 0.56 -1.07 -11.68
N PHE A 219 -0.17 -0.22 -12.40
CA PHE A 219 -0.41 -0.42 -13.83
C PHE A 219 0.32 0.63 -14.65
N THR A 220 1.03 0.22 -15.69
CA THR A 220 1.73 1.13 -16.61
C THR A 220 0.82 1.46 -17.79
N LEU A 221 0.77 2.72 -18.21
CA LEU A 221 0.01 3.19 -19.36
C LEU A 221 0.96 3.47 -20.52
N TYR A 222 0.81 2.74 -21.61
CA TYR A 222 1.51 2.99 -22.85
C TYR A 222 0.57 3.63 -23.87
N ASP A 223 1.09 4.57 -24.66
CA ASP A 223 0.41 5.07 -25.85
C ASP A 223 0.51 4.09 -27.03
N ASP A 224 -0.16 4.42 -28.13
CA ASP A 224 -0.15 3.60 -29.37
C ASP A 224 1.25 3.46 -29.98
N ALA A 225 2.17 4.39 -29.68
CA ALA A 225 3.56 4.34 -30.09
C ALA A 225 4.42 3.51 -29.11
N THR A 226 3.81 2.83 -28.14
CA THR A 226 4.44 1.99 -27.11
C THR A 226 5.31 2.74 -26.11
N ASN A 227 5.18 4.07 -26.03
CA ASN A 227 5.89 4.86 -25.02
C ASN A 227 5.15 4.79 -23.70
N LEU A 228 5.88 4.57 -22.60
CA LEU A 228 5.32 4.64 -21.26
C LEU A 228 5.01 6.10 -20.91
N VAL A 229 3.73 6.41 -20.73
CA VAL A 229 3.25 7.78 -20.49
C VAL A 229 3.04 8.04 -19.00
N ALA A 230 2.42 7.08 -18.31
CA ALA A 230 2.01 7.25 -16.92
C ALA A 230 1.96 5.92 -16.15
N ILE A 231 1.89 6.00 -14.82
CA ILE A 231 1.71 4.85 -13.94
C ILE A 231 0.52 5.09 -13.02
N PHE A 232 -0.42 4.15 -12.98
CA PHE A 232 -1.45 4.09 -11.96
C PHE A 232 -0.86 3.42 -10.71
N THR A 233 -0.66 4.20 -9.64
CA THR A 233 0.16 3.78 -8.50
C THR A 233 -0.62 3.10 -7.37
N GLY A 234 -1.95 3.08 -7.45
CA GLY A 234 -2.80 2.61 -6.34
C GLY A 234 -2.38 3.27 -5.03
N ASP A 235 -2.13 2.47 -4.01
CA ASP A 235 -1.71 2.92 -2.69
C ASP A 235 -0.20 2.82 -2.45
N CYS A 236 0.58 2.49 -3.49
CA CYS A 236 2.03 2.54 -3.41
C CYS A 236 2.52 3.98 -3.26
N ILE A 237 1.95 4.91 -4.03
CA ILE A 237 2.18 6.36 -3.96
C ILE A 237 0.82 7.05 -4.06
N VAL A 238 0.54 7.98 -3.15
CA VAL A 238 -0.70 8.78 -3.11
C VAL A 238 -0.41 10.24 -3.42
N GLY A 239 -1.41 10.97 -3.91
CA GLY A 239 -1.25 12.34 -4.40
C GLY A 239 -0.98 13.38 -3.31
N GLU A 240 -1.40 13.10 -2.07
CA GLU A 240 -1.18 13.98 -0.92
C GLU A 240 -0.83 13.17 0.32
N GLY A 241 0.17 13.63 1.07
CA GLY A 241 0.60 12.98 2.31
C GLY A 241 1.49 11.75 2.07
N THR A 242 1.27 10.70 2.86
CA THR A 242 2.05 9.46 2.85
C THR A 242 1.10 8.27 2.94
N CYS A 243 1.45 7.15 2.30
CA CYS A 243 0.69 5.91 2.46
C CYS A 243 1.24 5.04 3.61
N THR A 244 0.44 4.06 4.02
CA THR A 244 0.84 2.98 4.94
C THR A 244 1.42 1.80 4.18
N PHE A 245 2.10 0.90 4.88
CA PHE A 245 2.68 -0.31 4.31
C PHE A 245 2.72 -1.44 5.35
N GLN A 246 2.78 -2.67 4.85
CA GLN A 246 2.86 -3.91 5.61
C GLN A 246 4.30 -4.44 5.68
N ASN A 247 5.10 -4.18 4.65
CA ASN A 247 6.51 -4.55 4.59
C ASN A 247 7.33 -3.40 3.98
N LEU A 248 8.23 -2.80 4.77
CA LEU A 248 9.02 -1.66 4.32
C LEU A 248 10.09 -2.05 3.29
N THR A 249 10.67 -3.24 3.38
CA THR A 249 11.72 -3.68 2.44
C THR A 249 11.15 -3.82 1.04
N GLU A 250 10.07 -4.60 0.90
CA GLU A 250 9.35 -4.76 -0.37
C GLU A 250 8.83 -3.41 -0.89
N TYR A 251 8.36 -2.54 0.02
CA TYR A 251 7.87 -1.22 -0.35
C TYR A 251 8.98 -0.34 -0.94
N MET A 252 10.17 -0.32 -0.32
CA MET A 252 11.31 0.46 -0.82
C MET A 252 11.83 -0.10 -2.15
N GLU A 253 11.87 -1.42 -2.32
CA GLU A 253 12.20 -2.06 -3.60
C GLU A 253 11.19 -1.69 -4.69
N SER A 254 9.90 -1.63 -4.35
CA SER A 254 8.84 -1.19 -5.26
C SER A 254 8.98 0.27 -5.67
N LEU A 255 9.36 1.16 -4.74
CA LEU A 255 9.61 2.56 -5.07
C LEU A 255 10.82 2.71 -6.01
N GLU A 256 11.90 1.96 -5.78
CA GLU A 256 13.07 1.98 -6.69
C GLU A 256 12.73 1.36 -8.06
N LEU A 257 11.89 0.31 -8.10
CA LEU A 257 11.34 -0.21 -9.35
C LEU A 257 10.56 0.88 -10.09
N LEU A 258 9.62 1.57 -9.43
CA LEU A 258 8.85 2.65 -10.05
C LEU A 258 9.75 3.79 -10.53
N LYS A 259 10.79 4.15 -9.75
CA LYS A 259 11.78 5.16 -10.15
C LYS A 259 12.48 4.79 -11.45
N SER A 260 12.75 3.49 -11.67
CA SER A 260 13.39 3.01 -12.90
C SER A 260 12.50 3.10 -14.16
N GLN A 261 11.19 3.32 -14.01
CA GLN A 261 10.23 3.24 -15.12
C GLN A 261 10.16 4.50 -16.01
N ALA A 262 10.97 5.54 -15.80
CA ALA A 262 11.01 6.73 -16.67
C ALA A 262 9.64 7.38 -17.01
N SER A 263 8.61 7.15 -16.20
CA SER A 263 7.29 7.75 -16.40
C SER A 263 7.32 9.22 -16.04
N THR A 264 6.48 10.03 -16.68
CA THR A 264 6.36 11.46 -16.36
C THR A 264 5.28 11.72 -15.31
N THR A 265 4.19 10.96 -15.35
CA THR A 265 2.98 11.22 -14.56
C THR A 265 2.57 10.00 -13.72
N LEU A 266 2.14 10.23 -12.48
CA LEU A 266 1.53 9.21 -11.62
C LEU A 266 0.05 9.53 -11.37
N TYR A 267 -0.78 8.50 -11.52
CA TYR A 267 -2.21 8.49 -11.25
C TYR A 267 -2.48 7.67 -9.97
N PRO A 268 -2.52 8.32 -8.79
CA PRO A 268 -2.61 7.61 -7.52
C PRO A 268 -4.00 7.06 -7.22
N GLY A 269 -4.09 6.07 -6.32
CA GLY A 269 -5.35 5.56 -5.78
C GLY A 269 -6.12 6.60 -4.97
N HIS A 270 -5.42 7.58 -4.39
CA HIS A 270 -6.02 8.70 -3.66
C HIS A 270 -5.26 10.01 -3.91
N GLY A 271 -5.96 11.14 -3.88
CA GLY A 271 -5.35 12.46 -4.02
C GLY A 271 -5.14 12.91 -5.48
N PRO A 272 -4.52 14.09 -5.69
CA PRO A 272 -4.30 14.69 -7.00
C PRO A 272 -3.29 13.91 -7.85
N VAL A 273 -3.30 14.19 -9.15
CA VAL A 273 -2.30 13.68 -10.10
C VAL A 273 -0.93 14.25 -9.74
N LEU A 274 0.12 13.42 -9.86
CA LEU A 274 1.50 13.82 -9.68
C LEU A 274 2.17 13.95 -11.05
N SER A 275 2.31 15.18 -11.54
CA SER A 275 2.86 15.46 -12.88
C SER A 275 4.39 15.40 -12.97
N ASN A 276 5.07 15.27 -11.84
CA ASN A 276 6.51 15.02 -11.78
C ASN A 276 6.75 13.74 -10.98
N ALA A 277 6.68 12.62 -11.70
CA ALA A 277 6.78 11.29 -11.10
C ALA A 277 8.10 11.07 -10.36
N MET A 278 9.23 11.48 -10.96
CA MET A 278 10.56 11.28 -10.38
C MET A 278 10.69 11.99 -9.04
N ASP A 279 10.35 13.28 -8.97
CA ASP A 279 10.42 14.05 -7.72
C ASP A 279 9.48 13.47 -6.66
N ALA A 280 8.28 13.06 -7.05
CA ALA A 280 7.32 12.46 -6.11
C ALA A 280 7.85 11.14 -5.52
N ILE A 281 8.39 10.26 -6.35
CA ILE A 281 8.99 8.99 -5.90
C ILE A 281 10.20 9.26 -5.00
N GLU A 282 11.05 10.22 -5.35
CA GLU A 282 12.22 10.59 -4.54
C GLU A 282 11.84 11.16 -3.18
N VAL A 283 10.81 11.99 -3.10
CA VAL A 283 10.27 12.50 -1.82
C VAL A 283 9.84 11.34 -0.93
N TYR A 284 9.16 10.33 -1.49
CA TYR A 284 8.76 9.13 -0.76
C TYR A 284 9.95 8.33 -0.24
N ILE A 285 10.93 8.04 -1.11
CA ILE A 285 12.16 7.32 -0.76
C ILE A 285 12.93 8.08 0.33
N ALA A 286 13.13 9.38 0.15
CA ALA A 286 13.85 10.24 1.08
C ALA A 286 13.16 10.29 2.45
N HIS A 287 11.83 10.39 2.48
CA HIS A 287 11.06 10.38 3.71
C HIS A 287 11.26 9.09 4.52
N ARG A 288 11.30 7.92 3.87
CA ARG A 288 11.56 6.64 4.56
C ARG A 288 13.00 6.50 5.03
N ARG A 289 13.96 6.86 4.19
CA ARG A 289 15.39 6.84 4.55
C ARG A 289 15.69 7.78 5.72
N LYS A 290 15.09 8.98 5.73
CA LYS A 290 15.20 9.93 6.84
C LYS A 290 14.75 9.29 8.15
N ARG A 291 13.62 8.58 8.15
CA ARG A 291 13.11 7.89 9.34
C ARG A 291 14.07 6.80 9.84
N GLU A 292 14.70 6.04 8.94
CA GLU A 292 15.72 5.06 9.33
C GLU A 292 16.93 5.72 9.99
N VAL A 293 17.41 6.83 9.41
CA VAL A 293 18.51 7.62 9.98
C VAL A 293 18.18 8.11 11.38
N GLU A 294 16.97 8.64 11.59
CA GLU A 294 16.48 9.09 12.90
C GLU A 294 16.45 7.95 13.94
N ILE A 295 15.96 6.76 13.54
CA ILE A 295 15.90 5.58 14.42
C ILE A 295 17.32 5.13 14.81
N LEU A 296 18.22 5.06 13.84
CA LEU A 296 19.60 4.65 14.10
C LEU A 296 20.36 5.67 14.93
N ALA A 297 20.14 6.97 14.70
CA ALA A 297 20.71 8.04 15.51
C ALA A 297 20.23 7.94 16.97
N HIS A 298 18.94 7.66 17.19
CA HIS A 298 18.42 7.42 18.53
C HIS A 298 19.11 6.21 19.19
N LEU A 299 19.19 5.06 18.49
CA LEU A 299 19.86 3.87 19.04
C LEU A 299 21.35 4.10 19.30
N SER A 300 22.02 4.93 18.49
CA SER A 300 23.43 5.30 18.67
C SER A 300 23.66 6.19 19.89
N SER A 301 22.64 6.96 20.30
CA SER A 301 22.74 7.87 21.46
C SER A 301 22.58 7.17 22.81
N LEU A 302 22.18 5.90 22.81
CA LEU A 302 22.03 5.11 24.03
C LEU A 302 23.39 4.65 24.56
N GLU A 303 23.48 4.41 25.87
CA GLU A 303 24.69 3.84 26.48
C GLU A 303 25.08 2.50 25.85
N ASN A 304 26.37 2.14 25.89
CA ASN A 304 26.85 0.89 25.32
C ASN A 304 26.15 -0.33 25.94
N GLY A 305 25.39 -1.08 25.13
CA GLY A 305 24.62 -2.23 25.62
C GLY A 305 23.15 -1.91 25.94
N ALA A 306 22.77 -0.63 25.95
CA ALA A 306 21.39 -0.22 26.14
C ALA A 306 20.54 -0.52 24.90
N MET A 307 19.24 -0.65 25.14
CA MET A 307 18.27 -1.11 24.17
C MET A 307 17.07 -0.16 24.15
N ALA A 308 16.41 -0.06 23.00
CA ALA A 308 15.14 0.66 22.90
C ALA A 308 14.03 -0.19 22.32
N THR A 309 12.85 -0.02 22.89
CA THR A 309 11.60 -0.52 22.35
C THR A 309 11.05 0.46 21.31
N PRO A 310 10.18 0.00 20.38
CA PRO A 310 9.46 0.90 19.47
C PRO A 310 8.73 2.04 20.17
N ALA A 311 8.25 1.84 21.40
CA ALA A 311 7.57 2.89 22.17
C ALA A 311 8.53 3.99 22.64
N GLN A 312 9.73 3.63 23.10
CA GLN A 312 10.77 4.58 23.50
C GLN A 312 11.30 5.39 22.30
N ILE A 313 11.47 4.71 21.16
CA ILE A 313 11.85 5.37 19.91
C ILE A 313 10.76 6.37 19.49
N VAL A 314 9.48 5.98 19.51
CA VAL A 314 8.37 6.90 19.20
C VAL A 314 8.35 8.10 20.13
N ALA A 315 8.52 7.90 21.44
CA ALA A 315 8.54 8.98 22.41
C ALA A 315 9.65 10.00 22.13
N THR A 316 10.78 9.55 21.57
CA THR A 316 11.90 10.42 21.20
C THR A 316 11.69 11.11 19.86
N LEU A 317 11.23 10.37 18.85
CA LEU A 317 11.08 10.88 17.48
C LEU A 317 9.82 11.74 17.26
N TYR A 318 8.83 11.61 18.13
CA TYR A 318 7.56 12.34 18.04
C TYR A 318 7.15 12.93 19.40
N PRO A 319 7.88 13.94 19.91
CA PRO A 319 7.55 14.57 21.18
C PRO A 319 6.14 15.20 21.11
N GLY A 320 5.28 14.89 22.08
CA GLY A 320 3.92 15.42 22.14
C GLY A 320 2.91 14.77 21.19
N LEU A 321 3.25 13.62 20.58
CA LEU A 321 2.32 12.89 19.72
C LEU A 321 1.03 12.50 20.50
N PRO A 322 -0.18 12.86 20.01
CA PRO A 322 -1.42 12.48 20.66
C PRO A 322 -1.55 10.97 20.87
N PHE A 323 -2.12 10.54 22.00
CA PHE A 323 -2.19 9.13 22.40
C PHE A 323 -2.74 8.21 21.31
N PHE A 324 -3.80 8.63 20.62
CA PHE A 324 -4.43 7.84 19.55
C PHE A 324 -3.53 7.63 18.31
N LEU A 325 -2.49 8.46 18.12
CA LEU A 325 -1.48 8.31 17.05
C LEU A 325 -0.25 7.50 17.49
N THR A 326 -0.11 7.18 18.77
CA THR A 326 1.05 6.41 19.26
C THR A 326 1.07 4.99 18.72
N ILE A 327 -0.09 4.34 18.60
CA ILE A 327 -0.21 2.99 18.05
C ILE A 327 0.27 2.92 16.59
N PRO A 328 -0.24 3.75 15.66
CA PRO A 328 0.23 3.73 14.27
C PRO A 328 1.71 4.16 14.16
N ALA A 329 2.17 5.13 14.96
CA ALA A 329 3.59 5.50 14.99
C ALA A 329 4.49 4.34 15.47
N LYS A 330 4.08 3.63 16.52
CA LYS A 330 4.79 2.45 17.03
C LYS A 330 4.87 1.36 15.98
N ARG A 331 3.77 1.12 15.25
CA ARG A 331 3.74 0.18 14.13
C ARG A 331 4.69 0.61 13.02
N ASN A 332 4.70 1.89 12.65
CA ASN A 332 5.62 2.40 11.64
C ASN A 332 7.09 2.19 12.05
N VAL A 333 7.46 2.55 13.29
CA VAL A 333 8.80 2.30 13.82
C VAL A 333 9.15 0.80 13.82
N GLN A 334 8.20 -0.07 14.18
CA GLN A 334 8.39 -1.52 14.13
C GLN A 334 8.74 -2.01 12.72
N LEU A 335 8.07 -1.50 11.68
CA LEU A 335 8.36 -1.87 10.29
C LEU A 335 9.76 -1.42 9.85
N HIS A 336 10.20 -0.24 10.29
CA HIS A 336 11.57 0.21 10.07
C HIS A 336 12.58 -0.70 10.78
N LEU A 337 12.33 -1.08 12.02
CA LEU A 337 13.21 -1.97 12.78
C LEU A 337 13.31 -3.37 12.14
N ASN A 338 12.19 -3.93 11.65
CA ASN A 338 12.19 -5.21 10.94
C ASN A 338 13.09 -5.16 9.70
N LYS A 339 13.00 -4.08 8.91
CA LYS A 339 13.88 -3.88 7.74
C LYS A 339 15.35 -3.77 8.15
N LEU A 340 15.65 -2.90 9.13
CA LEU A 340 17.02 -2.71 9.63
C LEU A 340 17.62 -4.00 10.22
N GLU A 341 16.79 -4.86 10.81
CA GLU A 341 17.19 -6.16 11.33
C GLU A 341 17.54 -7.14 10.21
N MET A 342 16.71 -7.21 9.15
CA MET A 342 17.03 -8.01 7.95
C MET A 342 18.33 -7.54 7.28
N GLU A 343 18.60 -6.23 7.30
CA GLU A 343 19.85 -5.62 6.82
C GLU A 343 21.03 -5.77 7.79
N ARG A 344 20.83 -6.42 8.96
CA ARG A 344 21.83 -6.62 10.02
C ARG A 344 22.42 -5.31 10.57
N ARG A 345 21.65 -4.23 10.56
CA ARG A 345 22.02 -2.92 11.13
C ARG A 345 21.57 -2.78 12.58
N VAL A 346 20.51 -3.49 12.95
CA VAL A 346 20.05 -3.64 14.34
C VAL A 346 19.87 -5.12 14.66
N VAL A 347 19.88 -5.46 15.94
CA VAL A 347 19.62 -6.81 16.44
C VAL A 347 18.55 -6.74 17.51
N GLN A 348 17.56 -7.62 17.44
CA GLN A 348 16.62 -7.83 18.53
C GLN A 348 17.23 -8.78 19.58
N ILE A 349 17.58 -8.26 20.76
CA ILE A 349 18.18 -9.07 21.83
C ILE A 349 17.11 -9.60 22.80
N GLN A 350 16.00 -8.88 22.96
CA GLN A 350 14.83 -9.28 23.76
C GLN A 350 13.54 -9.02 22.98
N PRO A 351 12.38 -9.61 23.36
CA PRO A 351 11.11 -9.34 22.69
C PRO A 351 10.82 -7.85 22.53
N ARG A 352 10.84 -7.35 21.28
CA ARG A 352 10.60 -5.94 20.90
C ARG A 352 11.59 -4.93 21.49
N SER A 353 12.81 -5.35 21.81
CA SER A 353 13.88 -4.45 22.25
C SER A 353 15.10 -4.59 21.35
N TYR A 354 15.55 -3.47 20.79
CA TYR A 354 16.53 -3.41 19.72
C TYR A 354 17.78 -2.66 20.15
N GLN A 355 18.91 -3.08 19.59
CA GLN A 355 20.20 -2.42 19.71
C GLN A 355 20.86 -2.35 18.33
N LEU A 356 21.80 -1.42 18.11
CA LEU A 356 22.68 -1.45 16.95
C LEU A 356 23.44 -2.77 16.85
N ALA A 357 23.54 -3.31 15.64
CA ALA A 357 24.42 -4.44 15.37
C ALA A 357 25.88 -4.00 15.57
N ARG A 358 26.62 -4.75 16.39
CA ARG A 358 28.07 -4.57 16.46
C ARG A 358 28.67 -5.19 15.20
N LEU A 359 29.36 -4.39 14.38
CA LEU A 359 30.29 -4.95 13.41
C LEU A 359 31.30 -5.82 14.18
N PRO A 360 31.65 -7.02 13.71
CA PRO A 360 32.70 -7.79 14.35
C PRO A 360 33.94 -6.90 14.40
N SER A 361 34.40 -6.59 15.61
CA SER A 361 35.71 -5.99 15.78
C SER A 361 36.70 -7.00 15.23
N THR A 362 37.29 -6.73 14.06
CA THR A 362 38.51 -7.40 13.63
C THR A 362 39.64 -6.93 14.54
N THR A 363 39.60 -7.36 15.80
CA THR A 363 40.81 -7.48 16.60
C THR A 363 41.51 -8.73 16.08
N CYS A 364 42.33 -8.56 15.05
CA CYS A 364 43.47 -9.45 14.87
C CYS A 364 44.26 -9.38 16.17
N ARG A 365 44.16 -10.43 16.99
CA ARG A 365 45.17 -10.67 18.00
C ARG A 365 46.43 -11.01 17.22
N ASP A 366 47.37 -10.08 17.17
CA ASP A 366 48.75 -10.37 16.81
C ASP A 366 49.27 -11.42 17.80
N ALA A 367 49.15 -12.68 17.40
CA ALA A 367 49.96 -13.75 17.96
C ALA A 367 51.32 -13.63 17.28
N GLY A 368 52.35 -13.36 18.10
CA GLY A 368 53.70 -13.07 17.67
C GLY A 368 54.26 -14.04 16.63
N GLY A 369 54.87 -13.44 15.61
CA GLY A 369 55.69 -14.13 14.63
C GLY A 369 56.69 -13.12 14.09
N ALA A 370 57.85 -13.04 14.73
CA ALA A 370 58.98 -12.28 14.22
C ALA A 370 59.40 -12.82 12.86
N ILE A 371 59.43 -11.97 11.84
CA ILE A 371 60.30 -12.18 10.69
C ILE A 371 60.78 -10.83 10.17
N HIS A 372 62.09 -10.61 10.34
CA HIS A 372 62.86 -9.56 9.67
C HIS A 372 62.73 -9.68 8.15
N GLY A 373 62.54 -8.55 7.48
CA GLY A 373 62.56 -8.47 6.02
C GLY A 373 62.52 -7.02 5.54
N VAL A 374 63.69 -6.39 5.54
CA VAL A 374 64.00 -5.13 4.84
C VAL A 374 63.67 -5.28 3.36
N PHE A 375 62.97 -4.33 2.72
CA PHE A 375 63.35 -3.71 1.44
C PHE A 375 62.43 -2.53 1.08
N THR A 376 63.01 -1.62 0.31
CA THR A 376 62.80 -0.18 0.19
C THR A 376 61.71 0.29 -0.78
N LEU A 377 61.30 1.54 -0.55
CA LEU A 377 60.55 2.47 -1.40
C LEU A 377 61.01 2.48 -2.88
N GLU A 378 60.03 2.43 -3.79
CA GLU A 378 59.80 3.39 -4.89
C GLU A 378 58.30 3.44 -5.23
#